data_AF-A0A8J5X4F2-F1
#
_entry.id   AF-A0A8J5X4F2-F1
#
_cell.length_a   1.000
_cell.length_b   1.000
_cell.length_c   1.000
_cell.angle_alpha   90.00
_cell.angle_beta   90.00
_cell.angle_gamma   90.00
#
_symmetry.space_group_name_H-M   'P 1'
#
loop_
_entity.id
_entity.type
_entity.pdbx_description
1 polymer ?
#
loop_
_entity_poly.entity_id
_entity_poly.type
_entity_poly.pdbx_seq_one_letter_code
_entity_poly.pdbx_strand_id
1 'polypeptide(L)'
;MPGKVNPTQCEALTMVCAQVMGNHVGVTVGGSNGHFELNVFKPMIAAGLLRSLRLLGDASVSFEKNCVKGIQANHKRISQLLHESLMLVTSLNPKIGYDNAAAVAKKAHKEGTTLKVIIADTWQFL
;
A
#
# COMPACT_ATOMS: atom_id res chain seq x y z
N MET A 1 -3.26 -4.12 -26.36
CA MET A 1 -4.02 -2.85 -26.42
C MET A 1 -3.02 -1.73 -26.65
N PRO A 2 -2.98 -1.13 -27.85
CA PRO A 2 -2.06 -0.02 -28.15
C PRO A 2 -2.16 1.09 -27.10
N GLY A 3 -1.02 1.62 -26.62
CA GLY A 3 -0.95 2.70 -25.63
C GLY A 3 -1.05 2.29 -24.15
N LYS A 4 -1.32 1.03 -23.82
CA LYS A 4 -1.38 0.57 -22.42
C LYS A 4 0.02 0.41 -21.82
N VAL A 5 0.27 1.04 -20.66
CA VAL A 5 1.47 0.86 -19.85
C VAL A 5 1.09 0.16 -18.54
N ASN A 6 1.84 -0.87 -18.15
CA ASN A 6 1.58 -1.69 -16.96
C ASN A 6 2.66 -1.45 -15.88
N PRO A 7 2.36 -1.69 -14.58
CA PRO A 7 3.31 -1.55 -13.48
C PRO A 7 4.26 -2.77 -13.37
N THR A 8 5.02 -3.07 -14.42
CA THR A 8 5.80 -4.31 -14.56
C THR A 8 6.85 -4.53 -13.46
N GLN A 9 7.40 -3.46 -12.88
CA GLN A 9 8.33 -3.57 -11.76
C GLN A 9 7.65 -4.06 -10.47
N CYS A 10 6.40 -3.64 -10.22
CA CYS A 10 5.61 -4.17 -9.10
C CYS A 10 5.29 -5.65 -9.31
N GLU A 11 4.98 -6.05 -10.53
CA GLU A 11 4.71 -7.44 -10.91
C GLU A 11 5.95 -8.31 -10.66
N ALA A 12 7.13 -7.88 -11.11
CA ALA A 12 8.38 -8.58 -10.86
C ALA A 12 8.70 -8.72 -9.37
N LEU A 13 8.59 -7.62 -8.61
CA LEU A 13 8.91 -7.62 -7.17
C LEU A 13 7.96 -8.55 -6.38
N THR A 14 6.66 -8.53 -6.70
CA THR A 14 5.68 -9.39 -6.03
C THR A 14 5.92 -10.88 -6.31
N MET A 15 6.30 -11.25 -7.54
CA MET A 15 6.73 -12.62 -7.85
C MET A 15 7.98 -13.03 -7.05
N VAL A 16 8.97 -12.14 -6.93
CA VAL A 16 10.17 -12.39 -6.12
C VAL A 16 9.82 -12.60 -4.65
N CYS A 17 8.96 -11.77 -4.07
CA CYS A 17 8.51 -11.93 -2.69
C CYS A 17 7.83 -13.29 -2.47
N ALA A 18 6.95 -13.72 -3.38
CA ALA A 18 6.31 -15.04 -3.31
C ALA A 18 7.34 -16.18 -3.36
N GLN A 19 8.34 -16.09 -4.23
CA GLN A 19 9.41 -17.08 -4.32
C GLN A 19 10.24 -17.15 -3.01
N VAL A 20 10.54 -16.00 -2.41
CA VAL A 20 11.28 -15.93 -1.13
C VAL A 20 10.47 -16.55 0.00
N MET A 21 9.15 -16.34 0.05
CA MET A 21 8.26 -16.99 1.02
C MET A 21 8.30 -18.51 0.85
N GLY A 22 8.25 -19.02 -0.38
CA GLY A 22 8.39 -20.46 -0.64
C GLY A 22 9.74 -21.03 -0.21
N ASN A 23 10.83 -20.31 -0.50
CA ASN A 23 12.17 -20.71 -0.05
C ASN A 23 12.27 -20.73 1.47
N HIS A 24 11.63 -19.78 2.17
CA HIS A 24 11.60 -19.75 3.62
C HIS A 24 10.94 -21.00 4.21
N VAL A 25 9.81 -21.45 3.65
CA VAL A 25 9.18 -22.71 4.08
C VAL A 25 10.15 -23.89 3.90
N GLY A 26 10.81 -23.98 2.75
CA GLY A 26 11.82 -25.03 2.50
C GLY A 26 12.96 -25.00 3.53
N VAL A 27 13.51 -23.82 3.82
CA VAL A 27 14.55 -23.63 4.85
C VAL A 27 14.05 -24.04 6.23
N THR A 28 12.83 -23.65 6.61
CA THR A 28 12.23 -23.99 7.90
C THR A 28 12.06 -25.50 8.07
N VAL A 29 11.53 -26.18 7.04
CA VAL A 29 11.40 -27.66 7.05
C VAL A 29 12.78 -28.31 7.09
N GLY A 30 13.75 -27.86 6.30
CA GLY A 30 15.12 -28.38 6.36
C GLY A 30 15.76 -28.20 7.74
N GLY A 31 15.52 -27.04 8.37
CA GLY A 31 16.04 -26.72 9.70
C GLY A 31 15.49 -27.63 10.80
N SER A 32 14.22 -28.04 10.71
CA SER A 32 13.57 -28.89 11.72
C SER A 32 13.89 -30.39 11.60
N ASN A 33 14.45 -30.85 10.48
CA ASN A 33 14.71 -32.27 10.20
C ASN A 33 16.17 -32.69 10.46
N GLY A 34 16.73 -32.27 11.60
CA GLY A 34 18.04 -32.75 12.07
C GLY A 34 17.92 -34.12 12.77
N HIS A 35 18.91 -35.00 12.58
CA HIS A 35 18.97 -36.29 13.26
C HIS A 35 20.25 -36.35 14.11
N PHE A 36 20.08 -36.47 15.43
CA PHE A 36 21.17 -36.55 16.41
C PHE A 36 22.23 -35.45 16.25
N GLU A 37 23.48 -35.81 15.98
CA GLU A 37 24.62 -34.91 15.99
C GLU A 37 24.67 -33.96 14.78
N LEU A 38 23.91 -34.25 13.70
CA LEU A 38 24.05 -33.50 12.45
C LEU A 38 22.75 -33.36 11.66
N ASN A 39 22.39 -32.11 11.34
CA ASN A 39 21.42 -31.82 10.30
C ASN A 39 22.08 -31.96 8.91
N VAL A 40 21.55 -32.87 8.07
CA VAL A 40 22.08 -33.19 6.73
C VAL A 40 21.41 -32.41 5.59
N PHE A 41 20.42 -31.56 5.89
CA PHE A 41 19.73 -30.71 4.90
C PHE A 41 20.50 -29.42 4.54
N LYS A 42 21.76 -29.29 5.00
CA LYS A 42 22.58 -28.06 4.84
C LYS A 42 22.68 -27.55 3.41
N PRO A 43 22.90 -28.39 2.37
CA PRO A 43 23.01 -27.87 0.99
C PRO A 43 21.71 -27.21 0.52
N MET A 44 20.56 -27.80 0.85
CA MET A 44 19.25 -27.26 0.49
C MET A 44 18.96 -25.95 1.24
N ILE A 45 19.23 -25.90 2.55
CA ILE A 45 19.08 -24.70 3.37
C ILE A 45 19.94 -23.56 2.82
N ALA A 46 21.22 -23.83 2.55
CA ALA A 46 22.14 -22.84 2.00
C ALA A 46 21.69 -22.34 0.62
N ALA A 47 21.27 -23.24 -0.28
CA ALA A 47 20.78 -22.86 -1.59
C ALA A 47 19.50 -22.01 -1.52
N GLY A 48 18.55 -22.36 -0.66
CA GLY A 48 17.31 -21.61 -0.45
C GLY A 48 17.58 -20.20 0.09
N LEU A 49 18.47 -20.09 1.08
CA LEU A 49 18.86 -18.80 1.66
C LEU A 49 19.61 -17.92 0.63
N LEU A 50 20.68 -18.43 0.01
CA LEU A 50 21.50 -17.65 -0.92
C LEU A 50 20.71 -17.22 -2.16
N ARG A 51 19.80 -18.06 -2.66
CA ARG A 51 18.90 -17.69 -3.76
C ARG A 51 17.96 -16.57 -3.35
N SER A 52 17.35 -16.65 -2.17
CA SER A 52 16.48 -15.58 -1.65
C SER A 52 17.22 -14.26 -1.52
N LEU A 53 18.44 -14.28 -0.97
CA LEU A 53 19.27 -13.07 -0.82
C LEU A 53 19.58 -12.43 -2.18
N ARG A 54 19.97 -13.22 -3.18
CA ARG A 54 20.23 -12.72 -4.53
C ARG A 54 18.98 -12.11 -5.16
N LEU A 55 17.85 -12.84 -5.13
CA LEU A 55 16.60 -12.35 -5.71
C LEU A 55 16.14 -11.04 -5.07
N LEU A 56 16.18 -10.94 -3.73
CA LEU A 56 15.81 -9.72 -3.02
C LEU A 56 16.74 -8.55 -3.36
N GLY A 57 18.05 -8.80 -3.40
CA GLY A 57 19.05 -7.78 -3.75
C GLY A 57 18.81 -7.23 -5.15
N ASP A 58 18.76 -8.11 -6.15
CA ASP A 58 18.58 -7.73 -7.56
C ASP A 58 17.22 -7.05 -7.80
N ALA A 59 16.15 -7.59 -7.21
CA ALA A 59 14.81 -7.02 -7.35
C ALA A 59 14.70 -5.64 -6.68
N SER A 60 15.32 -5.44 -5.51
CA SER A 60 15.30 -4.14 -4.82
C SER A 60 16.02 -3.07 -5.63
N VAL A 61 17.20 -3.40 -6.19
CA VAL A 61 17.95 -2.47 -7.06
C VAL A 61 17.17 -2.15 -8.34
N SER A 62 16.57 -3.16 -8.98
CA SER A 62 15.74 -2.93 -10.17
C SER A 62 14.51 -2.08 -9.85
N PHE A 63 13.81 -2.37 -8.76
CA PHE A 63 12.60 -1.66 -8.36
C PHE A 63 12.89 -0.20 -7.98
N GLU A 64 13.98 0.05 -7.26
CA GLU A 64 14.43 1.42 -6.97
C GLU A 64 14.67 2.20 -8.27
N LYS A 65 15.51 1.65 -9.15
CA LYS A 65 15.96 2.33 -10.37
C LYS A 65 14.83 2.56 -11.37
N ASN A 66 13.98 1.55 -11.57
CA ASN A 66 13.02 1.50 -12.67
C ASN A 66 11.58 1.81 -12.24
N CYS A 67 11.32 1.98 -10.94
CA CYS A 67 10.01 2.38 -10.42
C CYS A 67 10.15 3.56 -9.46
N VAL A 68 10.79 3.36 -8.31
CA VAL A 68 10.77 4.33 -7.19
C VAL A 68 11.34 5.68 -7.58
N LYS A 69 12.52 5.70 -8.22
CA LYS A 69 13.22 6.93 -8.60
C LYS A 69 12.40 7.85 -9.51
N GLY A 70 11.48 7.29 -10.28
CA GLY A 70 10.64 8.02 -11.23
C GLY A 70 9.23 8.33 -10.74
N ILE A 71 8.87 7.97 -9.50
CA ILE A 71 7.50 8.20 -8.98
C ILE A 71 7.21 9.71 -8.96
N GLN A 72 6.10 10.09 -9.60
CA GLN A 72 5.56 11.44 -9.56
C GLN A 72 4.12 11.43 -9.07
N ALA A 73 3.80 12.37 -8.19
CA ALA A 73 2.45 12.54 -7.68
C ALA A 73 1.56 13.23 -8.71
N ASN A 74 0.37 12.67 -8.96
CA ASN A 74 -0.68 13.39 -9.67
C ASN A 74 -1.37 14.36 -8.70
N HIS A 75 -0.77 15.53 -8.50
CA HIS A 75 -1.25 16.53 -7.54
C HIS A 75 -2.69 16.98 -7.79
N LYS A 76 -3.10 17.10 -9.07
CA LYS A 76 -4.47 17.45 -9.43
C LYS A 76 -5.45 16.40 -8.91
N ARG A 77 -5.18 15.11 -9.17
CA ARG A 77 -6.05 14.01 -8.70
C ARG A 77 -6.04 13.89 -7.18
N ILE A 78 -4.87 14.03 -6.54
CA ILE A 78 -4.75 14.01 -5.08
C ILE A 78 -5.59 15.12 -4.46
N SER A 79 -5.47 16.36 -4.96
CA SER A 79 -6.25 17.50 -4.48
C SER A 79 -7.75 17.28 -4.67
N GLN A 80 -8.17 16.75 -5.82
CA GLN A 80 -9.57 16.42 -6.07
C GLN A 80 -10.10 15.42 -5.03
N LEU A 81 -9.40 14.29 -4.84
CA LEU A 81 -9.81 13.25 -3.87
C LEU A 81 -9.87 13.78 -2.44
N LEU A 82 -8.95 14.68 -2.07
CA LEU A 82 -8.96 15.33 -0.77
C LEU A 82 -10.25 16.13 -0.56
N HIS A 83 -10.62 16.99 -1.50
CA HIS A 83 -11.79 17.88 -1.37
C HIS A 83 -13.13 17.16 -1.55
N GLU A 84 -13.14 16.02 -2.23
CA GLU A 84 -14.31 15.13 -2.34
C GLU A 84 -14.51 14.26 -1.09
N SER A 85 -13.51 14.15 -0.20
CA SER A 85 -13.60 13.31 0.99
C SER A 85 -14.53 13.88 2.05
N LEU A 86 -15.63 13.17 2.31
CA LEU A 86 -16.55 13.49 3.41
C LEU A 86 -15.94 13.22 4.78
N MET A 87 -14.83 12.49 4.87
CA MET A 87 -14.16 12.21 6.14
C MET A 87 -13.35 13.40 6.67
N LEU A 88 -13.14 14.44 5.84
CA LEU A 88 -12.61 15.73 6.30
C LEU A 88 -13.50 16.35 7.39
N VAL A 89 -14.77 15.95 7.48
CA VAL A 89 -15.69 16.38 8.53
C VAL A 89 -15.16 16.13 9.94
N THR A 90 -14.29 15.13 10.13
CA THR A 90 -13.65 14.81 11.42
C THR A 90 -12.87 16.00 11.96
N SER A 91 -12.26 16.82 11.09
CA SER A 91 -11.53 18.02 11.53
C SER A 91 -12.46 19.12 12.06
N LEU A 92 -13.77 19.01 11.83
CA LEU A 92 -14.78 19.96 12.32
C LEU A 92 -15.30 19.60 13.71
N ASN A 93 -15.11 18.35 14.18
CA ASN A 93 -15.58 17.91 15.50
C ASN A 93 -15.18 18.87 16.65
N PRO A 94 -13.93 19.38 16.73
CA PRO A 94 -13.54 20.31 17.80
C PRO A 94 -14.17 21.71 17.69
N LYS A 95 -14.79 22.05 16.56
CA LYS A 95 -15.36 23.38 16.28
C LYS A 95 -16.88 23.42 16.39
N ILE A 96 -17.54 22.39 15.87
CA ILE A 96 -19.00 22.33 15.81
C ILE A 96 -19.59 21.17 16.62
N GLY A 97 -18.76 20.33 17.22
CA GLY A 97 -19.20 19.13 17.92
C GLY A 97 -19.48 17.96 16.96
N TYR A 98 -19.46 16.75 17.51
CA TYR A 98 -19.60 15.51 16.74
C TYR A 98 -20.93 15.41 15.99
N ASP A 99 -22.04 15.70 16.65
CA ASP A 99 -23.38 15.53 16.05
C ASP A 99 -23.60 16.48 14.87
N ASN A 100 -23.17 17.74 14.99
CA ASN A 100 -23.26 18.71 13.91
C ASN A 100 -22.34 18.34 12.75
N ALA A 101 -21.11 17.88 13.03
CA ALA A 101 -20.20 17.38 12.01
C ALA A 101 -20.81 16.17 11.27
N ALA A 102 -21.36 15.19 12.02
CA ALA A 102 -22.04 14.05 11.44
C ALA A 102 -23.25 14.46 10.57
N ALA A 103 -24.02 15.46 10.98
CA ALA A 103 -25.13 16.00 10.21
C ALA A 103 -24.67 16.63 8.88
N VAL A 104 -23.58 17.42 8.91
CA VAL A 104 -22.98 18.02 7.71
C VAL A 104 -22.53 16.95 6.71
N ALA A 105 -21.82 15.92 7.17
CA ALA A 105 -21.38 14.83 6.29
C ALA A 105 -22.56 14.02 5.71
N LYS A 106 -23.58 13.72 6.52
CA LYS A 106 -24.79 13.03 6.05
C LYS A 106 -25.52 13.84 4.98
N LYS A 107 -25.63 15.16 5.17
CA LYS A 107 -26.26 16.06 4.20
C LYS A 107 -25.46 16.11 2.90
N ALA A 108 -24.14 16.30 2.97
CA ALA A 108 -23.26 16.30 1.80
C ALA A 108 -23.35 14.99 1.00
N HIS A 109 -23.39 13.85 1.69
CA HIS A 109 -23.55 12.55 1.05
C HIS A 109 -24.91 12.40 0.35
N LYS A 110 -26.00 12.79 1.03
CA LYS A 110 -27.36 12.72 0.49
C LYS A 110 -27.54 13.60 -0.74
N GLU A 111 -26.94 14.78 -0.75
CA GLU A 111 -27.06 15.77 -1.83
C GLU A 111 -26.01 15.58 -2.94
N GLY A 112 -25.05 14.68 -2.77
CA GLY A 112 -23.98 14.45 -3.74
C GLY A 112 -23.01 15.63 -3.88
N THR A 113 -22.88 16.44 -2.83
CA THR A 113 -22.07 17.67 -2.82
C THR A 113 -20.82 17.50 -1.94
N THR A 114 -19.96 18.51 -1.92
CA THR A 114 -18.79 18.53 -1.03
C THR A 114 -19.14 19.13 0.34
N LEU A 115 -18.37 18.79 1.37
CA LEU A 115 -18.51 19.41 2.69
C LEU A 115 -18.40 20.94 2.61
N LYS A 116 -17.55 21.47 1.73
CA LYS A 116 -17.35 22.91 1.54
C LYS A 116 -18.64 23.61 1.11
N VAL A 117 -19.42 23.00 0.21
CA VAL A 117 -20.71 23.53 -0.25
C VAL A 117 -21.70 23.55 0.91
N ILE A 118 -21.87 22.42 1.60
CA ILE A 118 -22.81 22.33 2.73
C ILE A 118 -22.48 23.33 3.83
N ILE A 119 -21.20 23.50 4.16
CA ILE A 119 -20.77 24.44 5.19
C ILE A 119 -21.04 25.89 4.76
N ALA A 120 -20.73 26.24 3.50
CA ALA A 120 -21.03 27.57 2.99
C ALA A 120 -22.54 27.87 3.03
N ASP A 121 -23.38 26.91 2.64
CA ASP A 121 -24.84 27.08 2.63
C ASP A 121 -25.45 27.10 4.03
N THR A 122 -24.90 26.32 4.97
CA THR A 122 -25.46 26.18 6.33
C THR A 122 -24.99 27.30 7.26
N TRP A 123 -23.83 27.91 7.01
CA TRP A 123 -23.19 28.89 7.90
C TRP A 123 -23.05 30.29 7.28
N GLN A 124 -23.73 30.59 6.17
CA GLN A 124 -23.80 31.93 5.56
C GLN A 124 -24.59 32.98 6.39
N PHE A 125 -25.17 32.59 7.53
CA PHE A 125 -26.05 33.42 8.36
C PHE A 125 -25.57 33.59 9.82
N LEU A 126 -24.29 33.32 10.10
CA LEU A 126 -23.58 33.72 11.32
C LEU A 126 -22.40 34.61 10.94
#